data_AF-A0A1M6L245-F1
#
_entry.id   AF-A0A1M6L245-F1
#
_cell.length_a   1.000
_cell.length_b   1.000
_cell.length_c   1.000
_cell.angle_alpha   90.00
_cell.angle_beta   90.00
_cell.angle_gamma   90.00
#
_symmetry.space_group_name_H-M   'P 1'
#
loop_
_entity.id
_entity.type
_entity.pdbx_description
1 polymer ?
#
loop_
_entity_poly.entity_id
_entity_poly.type
_entity_poly.pdbx_seq_one_letter_code
_entity_poly.pdbx_strand_id
1 'polypeptide(L)'
;MTNEQKSTILHLRSAGCKYVSIAETVGLSINTVKSYCRRQGLALAAEKSSVIDDASRCKQCGQALVTKPGSKPKKFCSDKCRNAWWKMHPNAENRKAYYSRICTHCGKAYTVYGRPNSKFCCHACSAQHRTKRAEAAI
;
A
#
# COMPACT_ATOMS: atom_id res chain seq x y z
N MET A 1 14.44 -23.78 23.20
CA MET A 1 13.14 -24.39 22.87
C MET A 1 13.03 -25.71 23.61
N THR A 2 12.21 -25.76 24.66
CA THR A 2 12.03 -26.94 25.52
C THR A 2 11.15 -28.00 24.85
N ASN A 3 11.13 -29.22 25.38
CA ASN A 3 10.30 -30.31 24.85
C ASN A 3 8.80 -30.04 25.04
N GLU A 4 8.42 -29.36 26.12
CA GLU A 4 7.05 -28.89 26.35
C GLU A 4 6.64 -27.86 25.29
N GLN A 5 7.50 -26.85 25.02
CA GLN A 5 7.25 -25.85 23.97
C GLN A 5 7.08 -26.49 22.60
N LYS A 6 7.87 -27.52 22.28
CA LYS A 6 7.74 -28.29 21.04
C LYS A 6 6.39 -28.97 20.94
N SER A 7 5.99 -29.72 21.98
CA SER A 7 4.70 -30.43 22.03
C SER A 7 3.51 -29.46 21.87
N THR A 8 3.53 -28.35 22.61
CA THR A 8 2.50 -27.31 22.52
C THR A 8 2.43 -26.68 21.14
N ILE A 9 3.57 -26.43 20.49
CA ILE A 9 3.61 -25.90 19.12
C ILE A 9 3.00 -26.89 18.13
N LEU A 10 3.30 -28.19 18.24
CA LEU A 10 2.72 -29.22 17.35
C LEU A 10 1.20 -29.30 17.54
N HIS A 11 0.73 -29.36 18.80
CA HIS A 11 -0.69 -29.46 19.14
C HIS A 11 -1.49 -28.23 18.69
N LEU A 12 -1.01 -27.02 18.99
CA LEU A 12 -1.69 -25.79 18.55
C LEU A 12 -1.65 -25.65 17.03
N ARG A 13 -0.58 -26.10 16.39
CA ARG A 13 -0.47 -26.04 14.93
C ARG A 13 -1.39 -27.04 14.23
N SER A 14 -1.53 -28.26 14.75
CA SER A 14 -2.49 -29.24 14.23
C SER A 14 -3.94 -28.82 14.49
N ALA A 15 -4.21 -28.09 15.58
CA ALA A 15 -5.49 -27.45 15.86
C ALA A 15 -5.79 -26.22 14.98
N GLY A 16 -4.86 -25.80 14.10
CA GLY A 16 -5.07 -24.71 13.15
C GLY A 16 -4.75 -23.31 13.68
N CYS A 17 -4.12 -23.16 14.84
CA CYS A 17 -3.76 -21.86 15.40
C CYS A 17 -2.69 -21.15 14.54
N LYS A 18 -2.75 -19.82 14.53
CA LYS A 18 -1.80 -18.94 13.82
C LYS A 18 -0.47 -18.87 14.57
N TYR A 19 0.62 -18.65 13.84
CA TYR A 19 1.96 -18.58 14.44
C TYR A 19 2.12 -17.47 15.49
N VAL A 20 1.37 -16.37 15.37
CA VAL A 20 1.38 -15.26 16.35
C VAL A 20 0.83 -15.74 17.68
N SER A 21 -0.36 -16.34 17.69
CA SER A 21 -0.99 -16.86 18.91
C SER A 21 -0.14 -17.97 19.56
N ILE A 22 0.45 -18.85 18.75
CA ILE A 22 1.34 -19.90 19.24
C ILE A 22 2.59 -19.29 19.90
N ALA A 23 3.19 -18.28 19.27
CA ALA A 23 4.36 -17.57 19.78
C ALA A 23 4.08 -16.89 21.13
N GLU A 24 2.92 -16.26 21.27
CA GLU A 24 2.44 -15.66 22.52
C GLU A 24 2.23 -16.72 23.61
N THR A 25 1.55 -17.83 23.29
CA THR A 25 1.29 -18.91 24.26
C THR A 25 2.58 -19.57 24.77
N VAL A 26 3.57 -19.78 23.90
CA VAL A 26 4.81 -20.48 24.27
C VAL A 26 5.96 -19.54 24.66
N GLY A 27 5.75 -18.23 24.58
CA GLY A 27 6.74 -17.21 24.92
C GLY A 27 7.97 -17.23 24.00
N LEU A 28 7.80 -17.59 22.72
CA LEU A 28 8.90 -17.67 21.75
C LEU A 28 8.69 -16.67 20.62
N SER A 29 9.76 -16.31 19.91
CA SER A 29 9.62 -15.48 18.71
C SER A 29 8.84 -16.23 17.63
N ILE A 30 8.01 -15.50 16.88
CA ILE A 30 7.26 -16.02 15.72
C ILE A 30 8.20 -16.72 14.73
N ASN A 31 9.41 -16.20 14.54
CA ASN A 31 10.41 -16.78 13.64
C ASN A 31 10.92 -18.14 14.13
N THR A 32 11.07 -18.31 15.45
CA THR A 32 11.43 -19.60 16.06
C THR A 32 10.33 -20.64 15.83
N VAL A 33 9.07 -20.25 16.03
CA VAL A 33 7.90 -21.12 15.78
C VAL A 33 7.81 -21.51 14.29
N LYS A 34 7.94 -20.55 13.37
CA LYS A 34 7.94 -20.78 11.91
C LYS A 34 9.05 -21.75 11.49
N SER A 35 10.29 -21.51 11.95
CA SER A 35 11.44 -22.36 11.64
C SER A 35 11.28 -23.78 12.20
N TYR A 36 10.69 -23.93 13.37
CA TYR A 36 10.38 -25.24 13.93
C TYR A 36 9.29 -25.98 13.15
N CYS A 37 8.13 -25.35 12.90
CA CYS A 37 7.03 -25.95 12.15
C CYS A 37 7.45 -26.34 10.71
N ARG A 38 8.31 -25.55 10.07
CA ARG A 38 8.86 -25.87 8.75
C ARG A 38 9.73 -27.12 8.75
N ARG A 39 10.58 -27.30 9.77
CA ARG A 39 11.46 -28.48 9.92
C ARG A 39 10.69 -29.75 10.26
N GLN A 40 9.55 -29.62 10.93
CA GLN A 40 8.68 -30.74 11.31
C GLN A 40 7.70 -31.15 10.20
N GLY A 41 7.80 -30.59 8.99
CA GLY A 41 6.87 -30.90 7.89
C GLY A 41 5.44 -30.39 8.11
N LEU A 42 5.15 -29.70 9.22
CA LEU A 42 3.87 -29.06 9.53
C LEU A 42 3.66 -27.74 8.77
N ALA A 43 4.45 -27.51 7.73
CA ALA A 43 4.21 -26.49 6.73
C ALA A 43 3.03 -26.89 5.82
N LEU A 44 1.91 -27.32 6.40
CA LEU A 44 0.70 -27.67 5.66
C LEU A 44 -0.35 -26.57 5.82
N ALA A 45 -0.71 -26.04 4.65
CA ALA A 45 -1.98 -25.45 4.25
C ALA A 45 -2.48 -24.14 4.89
N ALA A 46 -2.04 -23.68 6.07
CA ALA A 46 -2.57 -22.40 6.60
C ALA A 46 -1.91 -21.14 5.98
N GLU A 47 -0.82 -21.29 5.24
CA GLU A 47 -0.17 -20.20 4.49
C GLU A 47 -0.71 -20.11 3.04
N LYS A 48 -1.73 -20.90 2.68
CA LYS A 48 -2.66 -20.56 1.58
C LYS A 48 -3.85 -19.72 2.07
N SER A 49 -3.79 -19.25 3.32
CA SER A 49 -4.58 -18.12 3.77
C SER A 49 -3.81 -16.81 3.60
N SER A 50 -2.98 -16.69 2.55
CA SER A 50 -2.70 -15.38 1.98
C SER A 50 -3.98 -14.92 1.32
N VAL A 51 -4.88 -14.40 2.16
CA VAL A 51 -5.95 -13.52 1.77
C VAL A 51 -6.77 -14.04 0.58
N ILE A 52 -7.85 -14.77 0.91
CA ILE A 52 -9.14 -14.45 0.26
C ILE A 52 -9.52 -13.03 0.76
N ASP A 53 -8.66 -12.06 0.48
CA ASP A 53 -8.99 -10.66 0.53
C ASP A 53 -10.04 -10.48 -0.56
N ASP A 54 -10.90 -9.50 -0.37
CA ASP A 54 -11.61 -8.82 -1.45
C ASP A 54 -10.73 -8.45 -2.67
N ALA A 55 -9.40 -8.61 -2.60
CA ALA A 55 -8.45 -8.52 -3.69
C ALA A 55 -8.70 -9.50 -4.86
N SER A 56 -9.46 -10.59 -4.64
CA SER A 56 -9.87 -11.50 -5.72
C SER A 56 -11.22 -11.15 -6.32
N ARG A 57 -11.86 -10.03 -5.97
CA ARG A 57 -13.13 -9.62 -6.56
C ARG A 57 -13.03 -8.26 -7.26
N CYS A 58 -13.76 -8.12 -8.36
CA CYS A 58 -13.88 -6.85 -9.05
C CYS A 58 -14.56 -5.84 -8.13
N LYS A 59 -13.91 -4.70 -7.89
CA LYS A 59 -14.47 -3.64 -7.03
C LYS A 59 -15.82 -3.08 -7.51
N GLN A 60 -16.17 -3.28 -8.79
CA GLN A 60 -17.43 -2.81 -9.37
C GLN A 60 -18.54 -3.86 -9.37
N CYS A 61 -18.25 -5.08 -9.84
CA CYS A 61 -19.27 -6.10 -10.09
C CYS A 61 -19.13 -7.34 -9.21
N GLY A 62 -18.13 -7.41 -8.33
CA GLY A 62 -17.92 -8.54 -7.42
C GLY A 62 -17.41 -9.84 -8.07
N GLN A 63 -17.22 -9.87 -9.41
CA GLN A 63 -16.72 -11.04 -10.12
C GLN A 63 -15.32 -11.44 -9.67
N ALA A 64 -15.06 -12.75 -9.62
CA ALA A 64 -13.75 -13.30 -9.28
C ALA A 64 -12.69 -12.87 -10.30
N LEU A 65 -11.56 -12.37 -9.82
CA LEU A 65 -10.42 -11.95 -10.60
C LEU A 65 -9.35 -13.03 -10.53
N VAL A 66 -9.06 -13.62 -11.69
CA VAL A 66 -7.96 -14.58 -11.82
C VAL A 66 -6.65 -13.79 -11.89
N THR A 67 -5.84 -13.89 -10.84
CA THR A 67 -4.47 -13.36 -10.81
C THR A 67 -3.52 -14.44 -11.31
N LYS A 68 -2.75 -14.15 -12.37
CA LYS A 68 -1.69 -15.05 -12.82
C LYS A 68 -0.53 -15.03 -11.82
N PRO A 69 0.11 -16.16 -11.50
CA PRO A 69 1.32 -16.19 -10.69
C PRO A 69 2.38 -15.23 -11.25
N GLY A 70 3.00 -14.42 -10.39
CA GLY A 70 4.00 -13.41 -10.78
C GLY A 70 3.45 -12.08 -11.33
N SER A 71 2.13 -11.94 -11.47
CA SER A 71 1.51 -10.68 -11.91
C SER A 71 0.91 -9.89 -10.74
N LYS A 72 0.92 -8.55 -10.84
CA LYS A 72 0.23 -7.69 -9.88
C LYS A 72 -1.27 -8.03 -9.84
N PRO A 73 -1.90 -8.06 -8.66
CA PRO A 73 -3.32 -8.36 -8.54
C PRO A 73 -4.17 -7.33 -9.30
N LYS A 74 -5.13 -7.83 -10.08
CA LYS A 74 -6.10 -6.97 -10.77
C LYS A 74 -7.12 -6.46 -9.75
N LYS A 75 -7.61 -5.23 -9.94
CA LYS A 75 -8.69 -4.64 -9.12
C LYS A 75 -10.06 -4.66 -9.82
N PHE A 76 -10.06 -4.85 -11.14
CA PHE A 76 -11.26 -4.80 -11.99
C PHE A 76 -11.20 -5.93 -13.03
N CYS A 77 -12.36 -6.47 -13.41
CA CYS A 77 -12.44 -7.52 -14.43
C CYS A 77 -12.33 -6.97 -15.86
N SER A 78 -12.62 -5.68 -16.05
CA SER A 78 -12.62 -5.00 -17.35
C SER A 78 -12.44 -3.49 -17.19
N ASP A 79 -12.05 -2.82 -18.28
CA ASP A 79 -12.01 -1.37 -18.35
C ASP A 79 -13.39 -0.73 -18.12
N LYS A 80 -14.47 -1.40 -18.57
CA LYS A 80 -15.84 -0.99 -18.29
C LYS A 80 -16.10 -0.90 -16.78
N CYS A 81 -15.71 -1.94 -16.03
CA CYS A 81 -15.85 -1.96 -14.58
C CYS A 81 -14.97 -0.91 -13.88
N ARG A 82 -13.73 -0.72 -14.36
CA ARG A 82 -12.84 0.34 -13.86
C ARG A 82 -13.49 1.72 -14.01
N ASN A 83 -13.97 2.04 -15.20
CA ASN A 83 -14.54 3.36 -15.49
C ASN A 83 -15.86 3.58 -14.74
N ALA A 84 -16.72 2.57 -14.66
CA ALA A 84 -17.97 2.67 -13.89
C ALA A 84 -17.71 2.90 -12.39
N TRP A 85 -16.71 2.21 -11.84
CA TRP A 85 -16.32 2.41 -10.44
C TRP A 85 -15.82 3.82 -10.17
N TRP A 86 -14.95 4.37 -11.05
CA TRP A 86 -14.46 5.74 -10.91
C TRP A 86 -15.56 6.81 -11.08
N LYS A 87 -16.56 6.57 -11.95
CA LYS A 87 -17.73 7.45 -12.05
C LYS A 87 -18.55 7.48 -10.75
N MET A 88 -18.70 6.33 -10.09
CA MET A 88 -19.42 6.22 -8.81
C MET A 88 -18.60 6.72 -7.62
N HIS A 89 -17.27 6.67 -7.72
CA HIS A 89 -16.34 7.01 -6.64
C HIS A 89 -15.36 8.14 -7.04
N PRO A 90 -15.85 9.34 -7.41
CA PRO A 90 -15.00 10.43 -7.87
C PRO A 90 -14.05 10.96 -6.77
N ASN A 91 -14.34 10.70 -5.50
CA ASN A 91 -13.54 11.12 -4.35
C ASN A 91 -12.65 10.00 -3.78
N ALA A 92 -12.64 8.81 -4.37
CA ALA A 92 -11.80 7.71 -3.88
C ALA A 92 -10.34 7.82 -4.33
N GLU A 93 -10.02 8.77 -5.21
CA GLU A 93 -8.65 9.11 -5.52
C GLU A 93 -8.06 9.97 -4.40
N ASN A 94 -7.00 9.48 -3.77
CA ASN A 94 -6.20 10.27 -2.84
C ASN A 94 -5.70 11.51 -3.58
N ARG A 95 -6.34 12.67 -3.38
CA ARG A 95 -5.97 13.99 -3.95
C ARG A 95 -4.64 14.54 -3.41
N LYS A 96 -3.67 13.65 -3.15
CA LYS A 96 -2.32 13.95 -2.63
C LYS A 96 -1.41 14.67 -3.63
N ALA A 97 -1.90 14.93 -4.84
CA ALA A 97 -1.14 15.61 -5.88
C ALA A 97 -1.31 17.13 -5.89
N TYR A 98 -2.21 17.70 -5.08
CA TYR A 98 -2.34 19.15 -4.94
C TYR A 98 -1.45 19.66 -3.79
N TYR A 99 -0.58 20.62 -4.11
CA TYR A 99 0.32 21.25 -3.15
C TYR A 99 -0.01 22.74 -3.04
N SER A 100 -0.25 23.22 -1.82
CA SER A 100 -0.35 24.65 -1.51
C SER A 100 1.04 25.25 -1.42
N ARG A 101 1.29 26.35 -2.13
CA ARG A 101 2.58 27.04 -2.21
C ARG A 101 2.36 28.56 -2.15
N ILE A 102 3.42 29.28 -1.83
CA ILE A 102 3.45 30.74 -1.88
C ILE A 102 4.39 31.14 -3.03
N CYS A 103 3.93 32.02 -3.91
CA CYS A 103 4.73 32.48 -5.04
C CYS A 103 5.90 33.34 -4.55
N THR A 104 7.14 32.99 -4.89
CA THR A 104 8.32 33.78 -4.47
C THR A 104 8.39 35.17 -5.10
N HIS A 105 7.65 35.42 -6.18
CA HIS A 105 7.62 36.73 -6.83
C HIS A 105 6.53 37.66 -6.26
N CYS A 106 5.27 37.19 -6.24
CA CYS A 106 4.13 38.04 -5.89
C CYS A 106 3.57 37.79 -4.48
N GLY A 107 4.10 36.82 -3.73
CA GLY A 107 3.66 36.50 -2.37
C GLY A 107 2.27 35.84 -2.28
N LYS A 108 1.56 35.64 -3.40
CA LYS A 108 0.22 35.04 -3.39
C LYS A 108 0.28 33.53 -3.13
N ALA A 109 -0.63 33.04 -2.30
CA ALA A 109 -0.88 31.62 -2.14
C ALA A 109 -1.52 31.05 -3.42
N TYR A 110 -1.08 29.85 -3.82
CA TYR A 110 -1.63 29.13 -4.97
C TYR A 110 -1.52 27.62 -4.76
N THR A 111 -2.38 26.87 -5.46
CA THR A 111 -2.37 25.41 -5.47
C THR A 111 -1.83 24.88 -6.79
N VAL A 112 -0.98 23.85 -6.75
CA VAL A 112 -0.40 23.25 -7.95
C VAL A 112 -0.55 21.74 -7.95
N TYR A 113 -0.92 21.19 -9.10
CA TYR A 113 -1.03 19.75 -9.31
C TYR A 113 0.32 19.15 -9.74
N GLY A 114 0.76 18.10 -9.05
CA GLY A 114 1.92 17.27 -9.44
C GLY A 114 3.27 17.99 -9.45
N ARG A 115 3.37 19.19 -8.87
CA ARG A 115 4.62 20.00 -8.85
C ARG A 115 4.96 20.45 -7.42
N PRO A 116 5.49 19.55 -6.57
CA PRO A 116 5.79 19.88 -5.16
C PRO A 116 6.81 21.02 -5.00
N ASN A 117 7.72 21.15 -5.97
CA ASN A 117 8.79 22.16 -5.96
C ASN A 117 8.44 23.44 -6.73
N SER A 118 7.15 23.71 -6.98
CA SER A 118 6.73 24.94 -7.66
C SER A 118 7.10 26.18 -6.84
N LYS A 119 7.68 27.18 -7.53
CA LYS A 119 8.11 28.48 -6.97
C LYS A 119 7.21 29.64 -7.38
N PHE A 120 6.54 29.54 -8.53
CA PHE A 120 5.75 30.63 -9.10
C PHE A 120 4.32 30.19 -9.41
N CYS A 121 3.36 31.08 -9.16
CA CYS A 121 1.95 30.84 -9.47
C CYS A 121 1.65 30.83 -10.98
N CYS A 122 2.46 31.52 -11.79
CA CYS A 122 2.29 31.63 -13.24
C CYS A 122 3.62 31.91 -13.96
N HIS A 123 3.61 31.77 -15.29
CA HIS A 123 4.78 32.06 -16.13
C HIS A 123 5.26 33.51 -16.02
N ALA A 124 4.32 34.47 -15.94
CA ALA A 124 4.65 35.89 -15.80
C ALA A 124 5.49 36.17 -14.53
N CYS A 125 5.12 35.60 -13.38
CA CYS A 125 5.89 35.71 -12.15
C CYS A 125 7.29 35.09 -12.27
N SER A 126 7.42 33.98 -13.01
CA SER A 126 8.72 33.33 -13.26
C SER A 126 9.63 34.20 -14.13
N ALA A 127 9.07 34.86 -15.16
CA ALA A 127 9.81 35.77 -16.02
C ALA A 127 10.26 37.04 -15.28
N GLN A 128 9.36 37.72 -14.57
CA GLN A 128 9.66 38.94 -13.82
C GLN A 128 10.67 38.71 -12.68
N HIS A 129 10.61 37.55 -12.02
CA HIS A 129 11.59 37.19 -11.00
C HIS A 129 13.00 37.00 -11.59
N ARG A 130 13.12 36.51 -12.83
CA ARG A 130 14.44 36.38 -13.48
C ARG A 130 15.02 37.74 -13.85
N THR A 131 14.21 38.64 -14.41
CA THR A 131 14.68 39.98 -14.80
C THR A 131 15.12 40.80 -13.60
N LYS A 132 14.31 40.84 -12.52
CA LYS A 132 14.68 41.55 -11.28
C LYS A 132 15.97 41.04 -10.63
N ARG A 133 16.24 39.72 -10.68
CA ARG A 133 17.50 39.16 -10.15
C ARG A 133 18.71 39.53 -11.00
N ALA A 134 18.54 39.76 -12.29
CA ALA A 134 19.62 40.24 -13.15
C ALA A 134 19.95 41.71 -12.87
N GLU A 135 18.94 42.54 -12.65
CA GLU A 135 19.10 43.96 -12.30
C GLU A 135 19.78 44.15 -10.92
N ALA A 136 19.44 43.32 -9.93
CA ALA A 136 20.03 43.39 -8.60
C ALA A 136 21.44 42.78 -8.48
N ALA A 137 21.96 42.19 -9.55
CA ALA A 137 23.30 41.58 -9.59
C ALA A 137 24.35 42.48 -10.28
N ILE A 138 23.93 43.68 -10.68
CA ILE A 138 24.76 44.76 -11.24
C ILE A 138 24.95 45.80 -10.13
#